data_AF-A0A527VWL9-F1
#
_entry.id   AF-A0A527VWL9-F1
#
_cell.length_a   1.000
_cell.length_b   1.000
_cell.length_c   1.000
_cell.angle_alpha   90.00
_cell.angle_beta   90.00
_cell.angle_gamma   90.00
#
_symmetry.space_group_name_H-M   'P 1'
#
loop_
_entity.id
_entity.type
_entity.pdbx_description
1 polymer ?
#
loop_
_entity_poly.entity_id
_entity_poly.type
_entity_poly.pdbx_seq_one_letter_code
_entity_poly.pdbx_strand_id
1 'polypeptide(L)'
;AMQVERRISATYKDLPGGQVLGPTFDYTHRLLDPELAAGADVETPAQRPVEAEAMPRVSTILAHEGLIEADGEMPLDHVPGDITREPLQFPMARDIRLQALSRGDEGFLLALGYSTQRGYARNHPFVGEIRIGEVKLELDVPELPFAVPLGSIRITECQMVNQFKGSAKAPPQFTRGYGLVFGQSERKAMAMALCDRALRAGELGEDVVAAAQDEEFVIS
;
A
#
# COMPACT_ATOMS: atom_id res chain seq x y z
N ALA A 1 -11.14 -1.10 -12.47
CA ALA A 1 -10.53 0.04 -11.72
C ALA A 1 -11.29 0.23 -10.41
N MET A 2 -10.63 0.76 -9.37
CA MET A 2 -11.25 0.98 -8.05
C MET A 2 -12.29 2.11 -8.09
N GLN A 3 -13.45 1.89 -7.46
CA GLN A 3 -14.42 2.94 -7.14
C GLN A 3 -13.99 3.60 -5.83
N VAL A 4 -13.37 4.78 -5.94
CA VAL A 4 -12.67 5.45 -4.83
C VAL A 4 -13.65 6.11 -3.85
N GLU A 5 -13.44 5.86 -2.57
CA GLU A 5 -14.12 6.52 -1.44
C GLU A 5 -13.20 7.53 -0.73
N ARG A 6 -11.90 7.23 -0.71
CA ARG A 6 -10.84 8.07 -0.14
C ARG A 6 -9.60 7.98 -1.01
N ARG A 7 -8.95 9.10 -1.26
CA ARG A 7 -7.70 9.21 -2.00
C ARG A 7 -6.92 10.41 -1.52
N ILE A 8 -5.75 10.16 -0.94
CA ILE A 8 -4.86 11.22 -0.48
C ILE A 8 -3.42 11.00 -0.94
N SER A 9 -2.67 12.09 -1.08
CA SER A 9 -1.23 12.07 -1.34
C SER A 9 -0.53 13.14 -0.52
N ALA A 10 0.64 12.80 0.00
CA ALA A 10 1.52 13.75 0.69
C ALA A 10 2.63 14.32 -0.22
N THR A 11 2.72 13.89 -1.48
CA THR A 11 3.78 14.32 -2.42
C THR A 11 3.36 15.49 -3.31
N TYR A 12 2.05 15.73 -3.45
CA TYR A 12 1.50 16.87 -4.19
C TYR A 12 0.43 17.58 -3.37
N LYS A 13 0.35 18.90 -3.54
CA LYS A 13 -0.73 19.70 -2.93
C LYS A 13 -2.11 19.29 -3.47
N ASP A 14 -2.19 19.07 -4.78
CA ASP A 14 -3.41 18.64 -5.46
C ASP A 14 -3.07 17.67 -6.60
N LEU A 15 -4.05 16.91 -7.07
CA LEU A 15 -3.90 15.84 -8.06
C LEU A 15 -5.05 15.89 -9.08
N PRO A 16 -4.87 15.33 -10.29
CA PRO A 16 -6.03 14.99 -11.12
C PRO A 16 -6.99 14.09 -10.35
N GLY A 17 -8.28 14.44 -10.30
CA GLY A 17 -9.28 13.79 -9.44
C GLY A 17 -9.30 14.26 -7.97
N GLY A 18 -8.42 15.19 -7.61
CA GLY A 18 -8.36 15.86 -6.30
C GLY A 18 -7.85 15.01 -5.13
N GLN A 19 -7.70 15.70 -4.00
CA GLN A 19 -7.55 15.11 -2.66
C GLN A 19 -8.94 14.81 -2.09
N VAL A 20 -9.28 13.53 -1.93
CA VAL A 20 -10.57 13.06 -1.41
C VAL A 20 -10.35 12.48 -0.01
N LEU A 21 -10.67 13.25 1.03
CA LEU A 21 -10.48 12.80 2.42
C LEU A 21 -11.32 11.56 2.77
N GLY A 22 -12.53 11.45 2.21
CA GLY A 22 -13.44 10.35 2.51
C GLY A 22 -13.77 10.22 4.02
N PRO A 23 -14.38 9.10 4.44
CA PRO A 23 -14.59 8.80 5.86
C PRO A 23 -13.24 8.57 6.55
N THR A 24 -12.91 9.38 7.55
CA THR A 24 -11.64 9.26 8.27
C THR A 24 -11.73 9.84 9.69
N PHE A 25 -10.88 9.33 10.58
CA PHE A 25 -10.62 9.94 11.88
C PHE A 25 -9.46 10.96 11.82
N ASP A 26 -8.85 11.17 10.65
CA ASP A 26 -7.86 12.24 10.50
C ASP A 26 -8.49 13.58 10.85
N TYR A 27 -7.74 14.45 11.52
CA TYR A 27 -8.15 15.79 11.94
C TYR A 27 -9.21 15.88 13.04
N THR A 28 -9.76 14.77 13.53
CA THR A 28 -10.67 14.79 14.69
C THR A 28 -9.93 15.16 16.00
N HIS A 29 -10.62 15.78 16.96
CA HIS A 29 -10.09 15.91 18.31
C HIS A 29 -10.32 14.60 19.07
N ARG A 30 -9.28 14.05 19.70
CA ARG A 30 -9.33 12.77 20.43
C ARG A 30 -9.91 12.97 21.84
N LEU A 31 -11.16 13.41 21.90
CA LEU A 31 -11.94 13.56 23.12
C LEU A 31 -12.91 12.39 23.25
N LEU A 32 -13.11 11.88 24.47
CA LEU A 32 -14.15 10.89 24.71
C LEU A 32 -15.51 11.56 24.51
N ASP A 33 -16.35 10.92 23.69
CA ASP A 33 -17.71 11.37 23.43
C ASP A 33 -18.69 10.61 24.34
N PRO A 34 -19.22 11.25 25.40
CA PRO A 34 -20.18 10.60 26.29
C PRO A 34 -21.55 10.37 25.62
N GLU A 35 -21.88 11.07 24.52
CA GLU A 35 -23.17 10.94 23.84
C GLU A 35 -23.31 9.58 23.13
N LEU A 36 -22.19 8.95 22.76
CA LEU A 36 -22.17 7.58 22.20
C LEU A 36 -22.81 6.55 23.15
N ALA A 37 -22.70 6.75 24.47
CA ALA A 37 -23.33 5.87 25.45
C ALA A 37 -24.86 6.00 25.49
N ALA A 38 -25.39 7.14 25.06
CA ALA A 38 -26.82 7.42 25.01
C ALA A 38 -27.48 6.99 23.68
N GLY A 39 -26.68 6.55 22.69
CA GLY A 39 -27.19 6.11 21.39
C GLY A 39 -27.68 7.27 20.53
N ALA A 40 -26.87 8.31 20.37
CA ALA A 40 -27.18 9.45 19.52
C ALA A 40 -27.40 9.06 18.04
N ASP A 41 -28.33 9.75 17.38
CA ASP A 41 -28.57 9.58 15.95
C ASP A 41 -27.40 10.12 15.12
N VAL A 42 -27.06 9.42 14.04
CA VAL A 42 -26.02 9.87 13.09
C VAL A 42 -26.64 10.79 12.05
N GLU A 43 -26.12 12.01 11.93
CA GLU A 43 -26.59 12.96 10.93
C GLU A 43 -26.38 12.42 9.50
N THR A 44 -27.37 12.68 8.64
CA THR A 44 -27.23 12.36 7.21
C THR A 44 -26.18 13.27 6.57
N PRO A 45 -25.15 12.73 5.91
CA PRO A 45 -24.09 13.54 5.33
C PRO A 45 -24.62 14.40 4.18
N ALA A 46 -24.11 15.62 4.08
CA ALA A 46 -24.34 16.47 2.91
C ALA A 46 -23.81 15.79 1.63
N GLN A 47 -24.58 15.88 0.55
CA GLN A 47 -24.24 15.27 -0.73
C GLN A 47 -23.77 16.33 -1.73
N ARG A 48 -22.83 15.92 -2.59
CA ARG A 48 -22.28 16.72 -3.69
C ARG A 48 -22.41 15.91 -4.99
N PRO A 49 -22.73 16.56 -6.13
CA PRO A 49 -22.63 15.90 -7.44
C PRO A 49 -21.22 15.37 -7.68
N VAL A 50 -21.10 14.11 -8.10
CA VAL A 50 -19.81 13.51 -8.44
C VAL A 50 -19.51 13.79 -9.90
N GLU A 51 -18.41 14.48 -10.17
CA GLU A 51 -17.87 14.62 -11.52
C GLU A 51 -16.93 13.44 -11.81
N ALA A 52 -17.10 12.83 -12.99
CA ALA A 52 -16.28 11.71 -13.42
C ALA A 52 -14.91 12.21 -13.88
N GLU A 53 -14.00 12.43 -12.93
CA GLU A 53 -12.60 12.77 -13.23
C GLU A 53 -11.71 11.53 -13.22
N ALA A 54 -10.70 11.53 -14.09
CA ALA A 54 -9.65 10.53 -14.05
C ALA A 54 -8.84 10.67 -12.76
N MET A 55 -8.67 9.56 -12.04
CA MET A 55 -7.82 9.46 -10.84
C MET A 55 -6.59 8.59 -11.15
N PRO A 56 -5.64 9.06 -11.99
CA PRO A 56 -4.40 8.33 -12.23
C PRO A 56 -3.63 8.15 -10.91
N ARG A 57 -2.88 7.06 -10.82
CA ARG A 57 -2.05 6.81 -9.65
C ARG A 57 -0.92 7.83 -9.59
N VAL A 58 -0.52 8.23 -8.38
CA VAL A 58 0.60 9.17 -8.21
C VAL A 58 1.91 8.58 -8.74
N SER A 59 2.10 7.26 -8.58
CA SER A 59 3.22 6.55 -9.19
C SER A 59 3.23 6.63 -10.72
N THR A 60 2.07 6.60 -11.38
CA THR A 60 1.97 6.79 -12.84
C THR A 60 2.39 8.19 -13.27
N ILE A 61 2.03 9.22 -12.48
CA ILE A 61 2.45 10.61 -12.74
C ILE A 61 3.98 10.71 -12.63
N LEU A 62 4.56 10.21 -11.53
CA LEU A 62 6.01 10.20 -11.33
C LEU A 62 6.76 9.38 -12.40
N ALA A 63 6.19 8.24 -12.82
CA ALA A 63 6.78 7.36 -13.82
C ALA A 63 6.81 8.01 -15.22
N HIS A 64 5.79 8.79 -15.57
CA HIS A 64 5.76 9.54 -16.82
C HIS A 64 6.91 10.55 -16.92
N GLU A 65 7.40 11.05 -15.79
CA GLU A 65 8.57 11.94 -15.70
C GLU A 65 9.90 11.18 -15.48
N GLY A 66 9.85 9.85 -15.42
CA GLY A 66 11.01 9.00 -15.14
C GLY A 66 11.53 9.15 -13.71
N LEU A 67 10.75 9.65 -12.77
CA LEU A 67 11.17 9.98 -11.40
C LEU A 67 11.07 8.81 -10.42
N ILE A 68 10.35 7.75 -10.74
CA ILE A 68 10.16 6.58 -9.87
C ILE A 68 10.45 5.29 -10.63
N GLU A 69 10.95 4.28 -9.93
CA GLU A 69 11.10 2.94 -10.49
C GLU A 69 9.75 2.31 -10.88
N ALA A 70 9.78 1.40 -11.85
CA ALA A 70 8.62 0.62 -12.26
C ALA A 70 8.11 -0.29 -11.12
N ASP A 71 6.88 -0.82 -11.25
CA ASP A 71 6.30 -1.78 -10.29
C ASP A 71 7.06 -3.13 -10.22
N GLY A 72 8.05 -3.33 -11.11
CA GLY A 72 8.75 -4.59 -11.33
C GLY A 72 8.24 -5.26 -12.61
N GLU A 73 9.05 -6.16 -13.16
CA GLU A 73 8.66 -7.03 -14.28
C GLU A 73 8.64 -8.47 -13.79
N MET A 74 7.54 -9.17 -14.04
CA MET A 74 7.44 -10.60 -13.84
C MET A 74 7.12 -11.25 -15.19
N PRO A 75 7.66 -12.44 -15.49
CA PRO A 75 7.25 -13.20 -16.67
C PRO A 75 5.73 -13.35 -16.74
N LEU A 76 5.16 -13.34 -17.95
CA LEU A 76 3.71 -13.47 -18.17
C LEU A 76 3.14 -14.77 -17.59
N ASP A 77 3.95 -15.81 -17.51
CA ASP A 77 3.65 -17.13 -16.96
C ASP A 77 4.07 -17.30 -15.49
N HIS A 78 4.53 -16.22 -14.82
CA HIS A 78 4.88 -16.27 -13.41
C HIS A 78 3.65 -16.59 -12.56
N VAL A 79 3.76 -17.65 -11.77
CA VAL A 79 2.76 -18.00 -10.76
C VAL A 79 3.25 -17.48 -9.42
N PRO A 80 2.50 -16.58 -8.74
CA PRO A 80 2.89 -16.10 -7.42
C PRO A 80 3.07 -17.24 -6.42
N GLY A 81 4.10 -17.15 -5.58
CA GLY A 81 4.29 -18.10 -4.49
C GLY A 81 3.14 -18.06 -3.47
N ASP A 82 2.95 -19.16 -2.73
CA ASP A 82 1.85 -19.29 -1.77
C ASP A 82 2.27 -19.96 -0.46
N ILE A 83 2.48 -19.14 0.58
CA ILE A 83 2.87 -19.58 1.92
C ILE A 83 1.78 -20.40 2.64
N THR A 84 0.56 -20.46 2.08
CA THR A 84 -0.51 -21.32 2.61
C THR A 84 -0.40 -22.75 2.10
N ARG A 85 0.42 -22.99 1.07
CA ARG A 85 0.64 -24.29 0.43
C ARG A 85 2.06 -24.78 0.58
N GLU A 86 3.04 -23.88 0.57
CA GLU A 86 4.46 -24.18 0.61
C GLU A 86 5.11 -23.57 1.86
N PRO A 87 6.04 -24.29 2.53
CA PRO A 87 6.74 -23.77 3.68
C PRO A 87 7.67 -22.60 3.30
N LEU A 88 7.87 -21.68 4.24
CA LEU A 88 8.76 -20.52 4.06
C LEU A 88 10.22 -20.96 3.82
N GLN A 89 10.87 -20.34 2.85
CA GLN A 89 12.30 -20.49 2.57
C GLN A 89 12.91 -19.12 2.32
N PHE A 90 14.06 -18.85 2.94
CA PHE A 90 14.80 -17.60 2.81
C PHE A 90 16.02 -17.80 1.88
N PRO A 91 16.37 -16.82 1.02
CA PRO A 91 15.66 -15.56 0.82
C PRO A 91 14.34 -15.72 0.04
N MET A 92 13.34 -14.91 0.36
CA MET A 92 12.01 -14.94 -0.25
C MET A 92 11.93 -14.05 -1.50
N ALA A 93 11.05 -14.41 -2.43
CA ALA A 93 10.64 -13.49 -3.49
C ALA A 93 9.67 -12.43 -2.94
N ARG A 94 9.59 -11.27 -3.61
CA ARG A 94 8.82 -10.11 -3.13
C ARG A 94 7.32 -10.37 -3.03
N ASP A 95 6.75 -11.15 -3.96
CA ASP A 95 5.36 -11.60 -3.93
C ASP A 95 5.05 -12.40 -2.65
N ILE A 96 5.93 -13.33 -2.29
CA ILE A 96 5.80 -14.15 -1.07
C ILE A 96 5.94 -13.27 0.19
N ARG A 97 6.90 -12.33 0.20
CA ARG A 97 7.01 -11.35 1.30
C ARG A 97 5.75 -10.51 1.44
N LEU A 98 5.20 -9.98 0.35
CA LEU A 98 3.97 -9.19 0.39
C LEU A 98 2.77 -10.02 0.86
N GLN A 99 2.67 -11.30 0.47
CA GLN A 99 1.68 -12.22 0.99
C GLN A 99 1.81 -12.37 2.52
N ALA A 100 3.03 -12.58 3.03
CA ALA A 100 3.29 -12.69 4.45
C ALA A 100 2.98 -11.38 5.22
N LEU A 101 3.45 -10.23 4.72
CA LEU A 101 3.18 -8.91 5.34
C LEU A 101 1.69 -8.59 5.38
N SER A 102 0.92 -8.98 4.36
CA SER A 102 -0.54 -8.80 4.36
C SER A 102 -1.21 -9.53 5.54
N ARG A 103 -0.66 -10.67 5.95
CA ARG A 103 -1.12 -11.53 7.05
C ARG A 103 -0.49 -11.21 8.40
N GLY A 104 0.60 -10.42 8.42
CA GLY A 104 1.34 -10.09 9.63
C GLY A 104 0.55 -9.23 10.62
N ASP A 105 0.97 -9.26 11.89
CA ASP A 105 0.37 -8.44 12.94
C ASP A 105 0.55 -6.93 12.67
N GLU A 106 -0.52 -6.16 12.88
CA GLU A 106 -0.51 -4.70 12.62
C GLU A 106 0.45 -3.98 13.57
N GLY A 107 0.47 -4.34 14.86
CA GLY A 107 1.31 -3.68 15.87
C GLY A 107 2.80 -3.93 15.65
N PHE A 108 3.17 -5.17 15.34
CA PHE A 108 4.54 -5.57 15.04
C PHE A 108 5.09 -4.84 13.81
N LEU A 109 4.35 -4.87 12.69
CA LEU A 109 4.79 -4.20 11.46
C LEU A 109 4.81 -2.68 11.62
N LEU A 110 3.88 -2.09 12.38
CA LEU A 110 3.93 -0.67 12.72
C LEU A 110 5.19 -0.32 13.50
N ALA A 111 5.59 -1.13 14.48
CA ALA A 111 6.79 -0.90 15.26
C ALA A 111 8.07 -0.99 14.40
N LEU A 112 8.16 -1.99 13.52
CA LEU A 112 9.26 -2.12 12.55
C LEU A 112 9.31 -0.95 11.58
N GLY A 113 8.19 -0.62 10.94
CA GLY A 113 8.08 0.53 10.05
C GLY A 113 8.46 1.84 10.76
N TYR A 114 8.01 2.04 11.99
CA TYR A 114 8.37 3.19 12.83
C TYR A 114 9.88 3.23 13.14
N SER A 115 10.53 2.09 13.38
CA SER A 115 11.97 2.05 13.63
C SER A 115 12.78 2.60 12.44
N THR A 116 12.35 2.33 11.19
CA THR A 116 12.97 2.87 9.98
C THR A 116 12.86 4.39 9.90
N GLN A 117 11.71 4.94 10.32
CA GLN A 117 11.49 6.39 10.40
C GLN A 117 12.39 7.06 11.46
N ARG A 118 12.78 6.30 12.48
CA ARG A 118 13.65 6.73 13.58
C ARG A 118 15.15 6.55 13.31
N GLY A 119 15.52 6.02 12.14
CA GLY A 119 16.91 5.92 11.70
C GLY A 119 17.47 4.50 11.62
N TYR A 120 16.74 3.48 12.08
CA TYR A 120 17.16 2.08 11.96
C TYR A 120 16.85 1.59 10.54
N ALA A 121 17.83 1.71 9.63
CA ALA A 121 17.67 1.54 8.19
C ALA A 121 16.71 2.56 7.56
N ARG A 122 17.09 3.84 7.65
CA ARG A 122 16.30 4.95 7.13
C ARG A 122 16.09 4.87 5.61
N ASN A 123 14.83 4.92 5.17
CA ASN A 123 14.45 4.87 3.74
C ASN A 123 13.67 6.11 3.25
N HIS A 124 13.60 7.17 4.06
CA HIS A 124 12.94 8.47 3.78
C HIS A 124 11.55 8.34 3.10
N PRO A 125 10.54 7.83 3.81
CA PRO A 125 9.25 7.54 3.21
C PRO A 125 8.37 8.81 3.10
N PHE A 126 7.68 8.92 1.96
CA PHE A 126 6.54 9.80 1.74
C PHE A 126 5.35 8.98 1.30
N VAL A 127 4.15 9.34 1.78
CA VAL A 127 2.91 8.74 1.28
C VAL A 127 2.68 9.25 -0.14
N GLY A 128 3.05 8.45 -1.13
CA GLY A 128 2.78 8.74 -2.54
C GLY A 128 1.29 8.77 -2.79
N GLU A 129 0.60 7.71 -2.39
CA GLU A 129 -0.86 7.64 -2.47
C GLU A 129 -1.42 6.65 -1.45
N ILE A 130 -2.53 7.01 -0.79
CA ILE A 130 -3.42 6.05 -0.13
C ILE A 130 -4.77 6.13 -0.83
N ARG A 131 -5.30 4.99 -1.26
CA ARG A 131 -6.63 4.88 -1.86
C ARG A 131 -7.44 3.83 -1.14
N ILE A 132 -8.68 4.18 -0.81
CA ILE A 132 -9.68 3.26 -0.30
C ILE A 132 -10.83 3.24 -1.28
N GLY A 133 -11.33 2.06 -1.60
CA GLY A 133 -12.49 1.93 -2.45
C GLY A 133 -12.85 0.50 -2.76
N GLU A 134 -13.93 0.34 -3.52
CA GLU A 134 -14.38 -0.96 -3.96
C GLU A 134 -13.68 -1.40 -5.25
N VAL A 135 -13.24 -2.65 -5.30
CA VAL A 135 -12.76 -3.30 -6.52
C VAL A 135 -13.66 -4.48 -6.86
N LYS A 136 -13.95 -4.65 -8.15
CA LYS A 136 -14.72 -5.80 -8.64
C LYS A 136 -13.86 -7.05 -8.61
N LEU A 137 -14.47 -8.17 -8.21
CA LEU A 137 -13.88 -9.49 -8.26
C LEU A 137 -14.50 -10.28 -9.41
N GLU A 138 -13.63 -10.98 -10.14
CA GLU A 138 -14.01 -11.85 -11.25
C GLU A 138 -13.26 -13.18 -11.10
N LEU A 139 -13.85 -14.26 -11.61
CA LEU A 139 -13.28 -15.61 -11.56
C LEU A 139 -13.32 -16.22 -12.96
N ASP A 140 -12.18 -16.74 -13.40
CA ASP A 140 -12.11 -17.58 -14.59
C ASP A 140 -12.56 -19.00 -14.25
N VAL A 141 -13.61 -19.46 -14.93
CA VAL A 141 -14.20 -20.79 -14.75
C VAL A 141 -13.93 -21.59 -16.02
N PRO A 142 -13.28 -22.76 -15.97
CA PRO A 142 -12.85 -23.51 -17.16
C PRO A 142 -13.96 -23.77 -18.20
N GLU A 143 -15.20 -23.94 -17.74
CA GLU A 143 -16.36 -24.25 -18.58
C GLU A 143 -16.96 -23.02 -19.29
N LEU A 144 -16.55 -21.79 -18.93
CA LEU A 144 -17.11 -20.55 -19.45
C LEU A 144 -16.06 -19.77 -20.25
N PRO A 145 -16.40 -19.24 -21.43
CA PRO A 145 -15.46 -18.50 -22.28
C PRO A 145 -15.30 -17.02 -21.86
N PHE A 146 -15.68 -16.67 -20.62
CA PHE A 146 -15.63 -15.32 -20.07
C PHE A 146 -15.47 -15.38 -18.55
N ALA A 147 -14.88 -14.33 -17.97
CA ALA A 147 -14.73 -14.19 -16.52
C ALA A 147 -16.10 -13.93 -15.85
N VAL A 148 -16.37 -14.64 -14.76
CA VAL A 148 -17.64 -14.54 -14.00
C VAL A 148 -17.52 -13.48 -12.91
N PRO A 149 -18.40 -12.47 -12.85
CA PRO A 149 -18.38 -11.48 -11.78
C PRO A 149 -18.83 -12.09 -10.44
N LEU A 150 -18.06 -11.84 -9.37
CA LEU A 150 -18.35 -12.33 -8.02
C LEU A 150 -18.87 -11.24 -7.06
N GLY A 151 -18.73 -9.97 -7.42
CA GLY A 151 -19.14 -8.83 -6.60
C GLY A 151 -18.01 -7.82 -6.43
N SER A 152 -18.03 -7.08 -5.31
CA SER A 152 -16.98 -6.13 -4.95
C SER A 152 -16.45 -6.36 -3.55
N ILE A 153 -15.19 -5.97 -3.33
CA ILE A 153 -14.58 -5.89 -2.01
C ILE A 153 -14.01 -4.50 -1.79
N ARG A 154 -14.12 -3.99 -0.57
CA ARG A 154 -13.42 -2.77 -0.17
C ARG A 154 -11.98 -3.09 0.20
N ILE A 155 -11.05 -2.36 -0.38
CA ILE A 155 -9.62 -2.46 -0.10
C ILE A 155 -9.02 -1.09 0.19
N THR A 156 -7.91 -1.09 0.92
CA THR A 156 -7.00 0.05 1.07
C THR A 156 -5.67 -0.31 0.41
N GLU A 157 -5.25 0.51 -0.54
CA GLU A 157 -3.94 0.46 -1.20
C GLU A 157 -3.08 1.63 -0.72
N CYS A 158 -1.83 1.34 -0.35
CA CYS A 158 -0.84 2.35 0.02
C CYS A 158 0.41 2.18 -0.84
N GLN A 159 0.83 3.27 -1.50
CA GLN A 159 2.10 3.35 -2.21
C GLN A 159 2.99 4.39 -1.54
N MET A 160 4.12 3.94 -1.02
CA MET A 160 5.16 4.80 -0.46
C MET A 160 6.18 5.15 -1.54
N VAL A 161 6.59 6.41 -1.57
CA VAL A 161 7.74 6.89 -2.32
C VAL A 161 8.90 7.00 -1.33
N ASN A 162 10.03 6.41 -1.66
CA ASN A 162 11.20 6.30 -0.80
C ASN A 162 12.43 6.90 -1.47
N GLN A 163 13.51 7.08 -0.70
CA GLN A 163 14.75 7.71 -1.17
C GLN A 163 15.20 7.17 -2.54
N PHE A 164 15.68 8.06 -3.39
CA PHE A 164 16.11 7.70 -4.72
C PHE A 164 17.40 6.87 -4.71
N LYS A 165 17.50 5.96 -5.66
CA LYS A 165 18.71 5.22 -5.98
C LYS A 165 19.02 5.41 -7.46
N GLY A 166 20.30 5.43 -7.80
CA GLY A 166 20.76 5.57 -9.17
C GLY A 166 22.06 4.80 -9.37
N SER A 167 22.46 4.62 -10.62
CA SER A 167 23.73 4.00 -10.98
C SER A 167 24.36 4.70 -12.17
N ALA A 168 25.53 4.24 -12.60
CA ALA A 168 26.11 4.71 -13.87
C ALA A 168 25.25 4.36 -15.10
N LYS A 169 24.33 3.39 -14.99
CA LYS A 169 23.47 2.90 -16.09
C LYS A 169 22.03 3.40 -16.03
N ALA A 170 21.58 3.82 -14.84
CA ALA A 170 20.20 4.25 -14.62
C ALA A 170 20.18 5.60 -13.88
N PRO A 171 19.40 6.58 -14.35
CA PRO A 171 19.29 7.86 -13.66
C PRO A 171 18.78 7.65 -12.22
N PRO A 172 19.03 8.60 -11.31
CA PRO A 172 18.45 8.55 -9.97
C PRO A 172 16.92 8.55 -10.04
N GLN A 173 16.29 7.50 -9.51
CA GLN A 173 14.85 7.37 -9.42
C GLN A 173 14.44 7.06 -7.98
N PHE A 174 13.31 7.58 -7.53
CA PHE A 174 12.70 7.17 -6.28
C PHE A 174 12.44 5.67 -6.27
N THR A 175 12.71 5.06 -5.11
CA THR A 175 12.28 3.69 -4.85
C THR A 175 10.87 3.70 -4.26
N ARG A 176 10.25 2.53 -4.11
CA ARG A 176 8.88 2.42 -3.62
C ARG A 176 8.63 1.27 -2.66
N GLY A 177 7.63 1.46 -1.81
CA GLY A 177 7.04 0.44 -0.95
C GLY A 177 5.55 0.25 -1.26
N TYR A 178 5.03 -0.96 -1.08
CA TYR A 178 3.65 -1.30 -1.41
C TYR A 178 2.93 -2.01 -0.26
N GLY A 179 1.68 -1.61 -0.01
CA GLY A 179 0.80 -2.26 0.93
C GLY A 179 -0.64 -2.33 0.44
N LEU A 180 -1.29 -3.45 0.69
CA LEU A 180 -2.67 -3.72 0.27
C LEU A 180 -3.39 -4.53 1.33
N VAL A 181 -4.55 -4.04 1.78
CA VAL A 181 -5.35 -4.68 2.83
C VAL A 181 -6.85 -4.58 2.54
N PHE A 182 -7.64 -5.44 3.18
CA PHE A 182 -9.09 -5.32 3.16
C PHE A 182 -9.60 -4.17 4.03
N GLY A 183 -10.77 -3.63 3.65
CA GLY A 183 -11.47 -2.60 4.42
C GLY A 183 -10.72 -1.27 4.48
N GLN A 184 -10.83 -0.59 5.62
CA GLN A 184 -10.26 0.75 5.88
C GLN A 184 -9.11 0.70 6.90
N SER A 185 -8.15 -0.24 6.74
CA SER A 185 -6.97 -0.34 7.63
C SER A 185 -5.73 0.36 7.05
N GLU A 186 -5.78 1.69 6.98
CA GLU A 186 -4.70 2.52 6.41
C GLU A 186 -3.36 2.29 7.10
N ARG A 187 -3.33 2.22 8.45
CA ARG A 187 -2.07 2.10 9.19
C ARG A 187 -1.37 0.76 8.94
N LYS A 188 -2.12 -0.33 8.74
CA LYS A 188 -1.55 -1.62 8.32
C LYS A 188 -1.01 -1.53 6.91
N ALA A 189 -1.73 -0.93 5.96
CA ALA A 189 -1.26 -0.76 4.59
C ALA A 189 0.03 0.09 4.54
N MET A 190 0.10 1.15 5.33
CA MET A 190 1.30 1.98 5.48
C MET A 190 2.47 1.19 6.09
N ALA A 191 2.24 0.46 7.17
CA ALA A 191 3.26 -0.37 7.81
C ALA A 191 3.80 -1.44 6.84
N MET A 192 2.90 -2.09 6.11
CA MET A 192 3.24 -3.05 5.06
C MET A 192 4.11 -2.42 3.98
N ALA A 193 3.77 -1.22 3.48
CA ALA A 193 4.57 -0.52 2.48
C ALA A 193 5.97 -0.13 3.00
N LEU A 194 6.08 0.29 4.26
CA LEU A 194 7.36 0.61 4.88
C LEU A 194 8.25 -0.64 5.03
N CYS A 195 7.68 -1.74 5.52
CA CYS A 195 8.40 -3.01 5.69
C CYS A 195 8.75 -3.65 4.34
N ASP A 196 7.86 -3.61 3.34
CA ASP A 196 8.16 -4.06 1.97
C ASP A 196 9.41 -3.37 1.45
N ARG A 197 9.47 -2.03 1.52
CA ARG A 197 10.67 -1.31 1.08
C ARG A 197 11.92 -1.67 1.88
N ALA A 198 11.81 -1.88 3.19
CA ALA A 198 12.96 -2.25 4.01
C ALA A 198 13.50 -3.65 3.65
N LEU A 199 12.62 -4.61 3.39
CA LEU A 199 12.96 -5.98 2.99
C LEU A 199 13.51 -6.07 1.56
N ARG A 200 13.42 -5.01 0.76
CA ARG A 200 14.08 -4.90 -0.55
C ARG A 200 15.56 -4.53 -0.46
N ALA A 201 16.17 -4.57 0.73
CA ALA A 201 17.58 -4.23 0.92
C ALA A 201 18.51 -5.02 -0.04
N GLY A 202 18.32 -6.33 -0.17
CA GLY A 202 19.08 -7.17 -1.09
C GLY A 202 18.91 -6.79 -2.57
N GLU A 203 17.67 -6.55 -3.01
CA GLU A 203 17.35 -6.12 -4.39
C GLU A 203 18.01 -4.78 -4.74
N LEU A 204 18.12 -3.92 -3.73
CA LEU A 204 18.69 -2.61 -3.88
C LEU A 204 20.19 -2.61 -3.62
N GLY A 205 20.81 -3.69 -3.12
CA GLY A 205 22.22 -3.68 -2.72
C GLY A 205 22.48 -2.72 -1.55
N GLU A 206 21.62 -2.79 -0.54
CA GLU A 206 21.76 -2.11 0.75
C GLU A 206 22.24 -3.11 1.80
N ASP A 207 23.08 -2.66 2.74
CA ASP A 207 23.47 -3.49 3.88
C ASP A 207 22.28 -3.70 4.83
N VAL A 208 22.17 -4.90 5.40
CA VAL A 208 21.20 -5.21 6.47
C VAL A 208 21.78 -4.74 7.79
N VAL A 209 21.34 -3.58 8.26
CA VAL A 209 21.86 -2.92 9.48
C VAL A 209 20.82 -2.79 10.59
N ALA A 210 19.58 -3.20 10.34
CA ALA A 210 18.48 -3.12 11.29
C ALA A 210 17.47 -4.26 11.12
N ALA A 211 16.72 -4.53 12.19
CA ALA A 211 15.71 -5.59 12.25
C ALA A 211 14.67 -5.51 11.12
N ALA A 212 14.25 -4.31 10.71
CA ALA A 212 13.26 -4.14 9.64
C ALA A 212 13.76 -4.58 8.24
N GLN A 213 15.07 -4.76 8.06
CA GLN A 213 15.67 -5.28 6.82
C GLN A 213 15.98 -6.79 6.89
N ASP A 214 15.90 -7.39 8.09
CA ASP A 214 16.20 -8.81 8.30
C ASP A 214 14.97 -9.65 7.96
N GLU A 215 15.00 -10.29 6.79
CA GLU A 215 13.86 -11.00 6.22
C GLU A 215 13.39 -12.17 7.10
N GLU A 216 14.30 -12.95 7.67
CA GLU A 216 13.94 -14.07 8.53
C GLU A 216 13.35 -13.59 9.85
N PHE A 217 13.92 -12.54 10.45
CA PHE A 217 13.39 -11.94 11.67
C PHE A 217 12.00 -11.31 11.51
N VAL A 218 11.73 -10.69 10.35
CA VAL A 218 10.47 -9.98 10.12
C VAL A 218 9.33 -10.93 9.75
N ILE A 219 9.62 -12.03 9.05
CA ILE A 219 8.57 -12.92 8.50
C ILE A 219 8.26 -14.12 9.42
N SER A 220 9.17 -14.52 10.29
CA SER A 220 9.02 -15.69 11.17
C SER A 220 8.17 -15.44 12.42
#